data_AF-A0A0C2FXN5-F1
#
_entry.id   AF-A0A0C2FXN5-F1
#
_cell.length_a   1.000
_cell.length_b   1.000
_cell.length_c   1.000
_cell.angle_alpha   90.00
_cell.angle_beta   90.00
_cell.angle_gamma   90.00
#
_symmetry.space_group_name_H-M   'P 1'
#
loop_
_entity.id
_entity.type
_entity.pdbx_description
1 polymer ?
#
loop_
_entity_poly.entity_id
_entity_poly.type
_entity_poly.pdbx_seq_one_letter_code
_entity_poly.pdbx_strand_id
1 'polypeptide(L)'
;LSCGKGAKSSCCDKHESCAFWANNNECKKNPKWMLPNCQLSCRNCKRTKPSTQTSLCGVGDEVTCCDKHESCAVWARNNECKKNPKWMLSNCQLSCRVCNTDSVVTAAPKQNSRKFQGFSGIRIGVIRVQLNVKLISVL
;
A
#
# COMPACT_ATOMS: atom_id res chain seq x y z
N LEU A 1 16.38 4.79 7.94
CA LEU A 1 16.10 5.76 6.84
C LEU A 1 14.79 5.38 6.16
N SER A 2 13.95 6.36 5.83
CA SER A 2 12.58 6.14 5.36
C SER A 2 12.39 6.59 3.91
N CYS A 3 11.78 5.76 3.08
CA CYS A 3 11.52 6.05 1.67
C CYS A 3 10.02 5.97 1.33
N GLY A 4 9.60 6.70 0.30
CA GLY A 4 8.27 6.61 -0.28
C GLY A 4 8.03 5.28 -1.00
N LYS A 5 6.78 5.03 -1.39
CA LYS A 5 6.36 3.85 -2.17
C LYS A 5 5.84 4.28 -3.55
N GLY A 6 5.77 3.34 -4.51
CA GLY A 6 5.22 3.59 -5.85
C GLY A 6 5.97 4.69 -6.62
N ALA A 7 5.26 5.68 -7.16
CA ALA A 7 5.83 6.82 -7.89
C ALA A 7 6.73 7.77 -7.05
N LYS A 8 6.94 7.45 -5.77
CA LYS A 8 7.88 8.14 -4.86
C LYS A 8 8.91 7.18 -4.27
N SER A 9 9.13 6.01 -4.85
CA SER A 9 10.12 5.02 -4.38
C SER A 9 11.54 5.58 -4.31
N SER A 10 11.88 6.52 -5.20
CA SER A 10 13.16 7.23 -5.20
C SER A 10 13.23 8.41 -4.21
N CYS A 11 12.12 8.76 -3.56
CA CYS A 11 12.07 9.83 -2.57
C CYS A 11 12.34 9.27 -1.18
N CYS A 12 13.43 9.70 -0.56
CA CYS A 12 13.85 9.20 0.75
C CYS A 12 14.34 10.32 1.66
N ASP A 13 14.16 10.08 2.96
CA ASP A 13 14.91 10.76 4.01
C ASP A 13 16.28 10.11 4.16
N LYS A 14 17.32 10.94 4.17
CA LYS A 14 18.73 10.57 4.30
C LYS A 14 19.21 10.66 5.75
N HIS A 15 18.35 11.08 6.67
CA HIS A 15 18.65 11.14 8.10
C HIS A 15 17.48 10.57 8.92
N GLU A 16 17.78 9.88 10.01
CA GLU A 16 16.77 9.28 10.90
C GLU A 16 15.88 10.34 11.59
N SER A 17 16.49 11.46 11.99
CA SER A 17 15.80 12.58 12.62
C SER A 17 15.00 13.48 11.66
N CYS A 18 14.94 13.16 10.36
CA CYS A 18 14.21 13.98 9.39
C CYS A 18 12.74 14.22 9.78
N ALA A 19 12.06 13.20 10.31
CA ALA A 19 10.68 13.34 10.78
C ALA A 19 10.57 14.31 11.96
N PHE A 20 11.49 14.20 12.93
CA PHE A 20 11.55 15.09 14.08
C PHE A 20 11.82 16.54 13.65
N TRP A 21 12.79 16.79 12.79
CA TRP A 21 13.11 18.14 12.32
C TRP A 21 11.99 18.74 11.46
N ALA A 22 11.35 17.94 10.61
CA ALA A 22 10.19 18.39 9.85
C ALA A 22 9.04 18.82 10.77
N ASN A 23 8.77 18.07 11.85
CA ASN A 23 7.78 18.45 12.87
C ASN A 23 8.14 19.75 13.60
N ASN A 24 9.43 20.06 13.73
CA ASN A 24 9.93 21.32 14.30
C ASN A 24 9.99 22.50 13.30
N ASN A 25 9.34 22.34 12.14
CA ASN A 25 9.29 23.32 11.04
C ASN A 25 10.65 23.61 10.38
N GLU A 26 11.64 22.71 10.49
CA GLU A 26 12.94 22.90 9.84
C GLU A 26 12.84 22.96 8.32
N CYS A 27 11.81 22.33 7.71
CA CYS A 27 11.56 22.45 6.28
C CYS A 27 11.35 23.91 5.82
N LYS A 28 10.89 24.79 6.72
CA LYS A 28 10.70 26.23 6.46
C LYS A 28 11.87 27.08 6.97
N LYS A 29 12.41 26.74 8.14
CA LYS A 29 13.52 27.48 8.78
C LYS A 29 14.87 27.21 8.11
N ASN A 30 15.10 25.96 7.69
CA ASN A 30 16.33 25.50 7.06
C ASN A 30 16.05 24.68 5.78
N PRO A 31 15.41 25.28 4.77
CA PRO A 31 15.02 24.58 3.54
C PRO A 31 16.25 24.10 2.75
N LYS A 32 17.35 24.86 2.76
CA LYS A 32 18.57 24.50 2.00
C LYS A 32 19.12 23.14 2.40
N TRP A 33 19.09 22.81 3.70
CA TRP A 33 19.55 21.51 4.19
C TRP A 33 18.44 20.46 4.15
N MET A 34 17.23 20.83 4.58
CA MET A 34 16.11 19.89 4.74
C MET A 34 15.56 19.38 3.41
N LEU A 35 15.43 20.23 2.39
CA LEU A 35 14.82 19.83 1.12
C LEU A 35 15.60 18.72 0.37
N PRO A 36 16.95 18.73 0.29
CA PRO A 36 17.69 17.64 -0.34
C PRO A 36 17.90 16.40 0.55
N ASN A 37 17.87 16.54 1.87
CA ASN A 37 18.17 15.45 2.82
C ASN A 37 16.95 14.81 3.46
N CYS A 38 15.84 15.53 3.57
CA CYS A 38 14.60 15.08 4.22
C CYS A 38 13.42 15.21 3.26
N GLN A 39 13.59 14.68 2.05
CA GLN A 39 12.64 14.87 0.95
C GLN A 39 11.25 14.31 1.26
N LEU A 40 11.20 13.16 1.95
CA LEU A 40 9.94 12.51 2.31
C LEU A 40 9.26 13.28 3.45
N SER A 41 10.01 13.54 4.54
CA SER A 41 9.51 14.26 5.71
C SER A 41 9.07 15.70 5.40
N CYS A 42 9.79 16.42 4.54
CA CYS A 42 9.41 17.77 4.10
C CYS A 42 8.41 17.79 2.95
N ARG A 43 7.94 16.62 2.49
CA ARG A 43 7.05 16.50 1.32
C ARG A 43 7.64 17.16 0.06
N ASN A 44 8.97 17.24 0.00
CA ASN A 44 9.76 17.75 -1.12
C ASN A 44 10.14 16.65 -2.11
N CYS A 45 9.45 15.51 -2.08
CA CYS A 45 9.54 14.54 -3.14
C CYS A 45 9.20 15.22 -4.46
N LYS A 46 10.17 15.28 -5.38
CA LYS A 46 9.83 15.44 -6.79
C LYS A 46 8.87 14.29 -7.08
N ARG A 47 7.61 14.60 -7.37
CA ARG A 47 6.83 13.63 -8.14
C ARG A 47 7.67 13.48 -9.39
N THR A 48 8.19 12.28 -9.66
CA THR A 48 8.38 11.95 -11.06
C THR A 48 7.02 12.28 -11.64
N LYS A 49 6.93 13.35 -12.43
CA LYS A 49 5.83 13.41 -13.39
C LYS A 49 5.79 11.99 -13.95
N PRO A 50 4.61 11.34 -14.06
CA PRO A 50 4.50 10.27 -15.03
C PRO A 50 5.25 10.80 -16.24
N SER A 51 6.28 10.08 -16.70
CA SER A 51 7.13 10.60 -17.77
C SER A 51 6.21 11.19 -18.82
N THR A 52 6.67 12.13 -19.62
CA THR A 52 5.85 12.68 -20.70
C THR A 52 5.35 11.60 -21.71
N GLN A 53 5.56 10.31 -21.43
CA GLN A 53 4.64 9.25 -21.81
C GLN A 53 3.44 9.23 -20.86
N THR A 54 2.34 9.80 -21.31
CA THR A 54 0.98 9.54 -20.81
C THR A 54 0.79 8.02 -20.73
N SER A 55 1.19 7.41 -19.62
CA SER A 55 0.92 5.99 -19.37
C SER A 55 -0.58 5.89 -19.34
N LEU A 56 -1.13 5.27 -20.39
CA LEU A 56 -2.56 4.99 -20.47
C LEU A 56 -2.95 3.92 -19.45
N CYS A 57 -1.97 3.24 -18.86
CA CYS A 57 -2.16 2.22 -17.84
C CYS A 57 -1.98 2.76 -16.42
N GLY A 58 -2.71 2.15 -15.48
CA GLY A 58 -2.62 2.39 -14.05
C GLY A 58 -1.26 2.02 -13.47
N VAL A 59 -1.09 2.27 -12.17
CA VAL A 59 0.13 1.96 -11.42
C VAL A 59 -0.21 1.11 -10.19
N GLY A 60 0.74 0.32 -9.71
CA GLY A 60 0.51 -0.56 -8.56
C GLY A 60 -0.42 -1.72 -8.93
N ASP A 61 -1.46 -1.93 -8.13
CA ASP A 61 -2.43 -3.04 -8.30
C ASP A 61 -3.29 -2.89 -9.57
N GLU A 62 -3.31 -1.69 -10.17
CA GLU A 62 -4.04 -1.36 -11.40
C GLU A 62 -3.14 -1.40 -12.66
N VAL A 63 -1.98 -2.04 -12.59
CA VAL A 63 -1.02 -2.10 -13.72
C VAL A 63 -1.62 -2.73 -14.98
N THR A 64 -2.59 -3.63 -14.84
CA THR A 64 -3.30 -4.27 -15.95
C THR A 64 -4.47 -3.44 -16.47
N CYS A 65 -4.86 -2.38 -15.76
CA CYS A 65 -5.96 -1.51 -16.18
C CYS A 65 -5.43 -0.37 -17.05
N CYS A 66 -5.86 -0.34 -18.30
CA CYS A 66 -5.39 0.65 -19.26
C CYS A 66 -6.52 1.30 -20.04
N ASP A 67 -6.33 2.57 -20.34
CA ASP A 67 -6.95 3.23 -21.47
C ASP A 67 -6.25 2.79 -22.77
N LYS A 68 -7.01 2.78 -23.85
CA LYS A 68 -6.54 2.48 -25.21
C LYS A 68 -6.35 3.76 -26.03
N HIS A 69 -6.75 4.91 -25.49
CA HIS A 69 -6.72 6.19 -26.19
C HIS A 69 -6.29 7.34 -25.26
N GLU A 70 -5.41 8.21 -25.73
CA GLU A 70 -4.89 9.34 -24.96
C GLU A 70 -5.96 10.34 -24.50
N SER A 71 -7.01 10.51 -25.30
CA SER A 71 -8.13 11.38 -24.97
C SER A 71 -9.12 10.79 -23.98
N CYS A 72 -8.96 9.53 -23.55
CA CYS A 72 -9.86 8.89 -22.57
C CYS A 72 -10.06 9.74 -21.31
N ALA A 73 -8.97 10.34 -20.81
CA ALA A 73 -9.04 11.19 -19.62
C ALA A 73 -9.85 12.48 -19.85
N VAL A 74 -9.83 13.03 -21.07
CA VAL A 74 -10.63 14.21 -21.43
C VAL A 74 -12.09 13.83 -21.63
N TRP A 75 -12.36 12.73 -22.35
CA TRP A 75 -13.72 12.24 -22.58
C TRP A 75 -14.43 11.83 -21.28
N ALA A 76 -13.73 11.16 -20.36
CA ALA A 76 -14.27 10.85 -19.05
C ALA A 76 -14.67 12.11 -18.26
N ARG A 77 -13.85 13.18 -18.31
CA ARG A 77 -14.20 14.49 -17.71
C ARG A 77 -15.44 15.12 -18.36
N ASN A 78 -15.65 14.87 -19.66
CA ASN A 78 -16.82 15.34 -20.41
C ASN A 78 -18.07 14.45 -20.22
N ASN A 79 -18.03 13.53 -19.24
CA ASN A 79 -19.07 12.56 -18.91
C ASN A 79 -19.35 11.51 -20.00
N GLU A 80 -18.40 11.22 -20.89
CA GLU A 80 -18.56 10.19 -21.92
C GLU A 80 -18.76 8.79 -21.32
N CYS A 81 -18.23 8.51 -20.11
CA CYS A 81 -18.49 7.24 -19.43
C CYS A 81 -19.99 6.99 -19.17
N LYS A 82 -20.81 8.05 -19.09
CA LYS A 82 -22.28 7.97 -18.93
C LYS A 82 -23.02 8.13 -20.26
N LYS A 83 -22.56 9.04 -21.13
CA LYS A 83 -23.20 9.32 -22.43
C LYS A 83 -22.92 8.23 -23.48
N ASN A 84 -21.72 7.67 -23.46
CA ASN A 84 -21.24 6.65 -24.38
C ASN A 84 -20.54 5.49 -23.64
N PRO A 85 -21.26 4.79 -22.73
CA PRO A 85 -20.68 3.76 -21.89
C PRO A 85 -20.14 2.58 -22.72
N LYS A 86 -20.82 2.19 -23.79
CA LYS A 86 -20.40 1.04 -24.61
C LYS A 86 -18.97 1.19 -25.14
N TRP A 87 -18.65 2.37 -25.67
CA TRP A 87 -17.32 2.66 -26.20
C TRP A 87 -16.32 2.90 -25.07
N MET A 88 -16.70 3.72 -24.10
CA MET A 88 -15.81 4.17 -23.03
C MET A 88 -15.40 3.04 -22.09
N LEU A 89 -16.31 2.15 -21.68
CA LEU A 89 -15.96 1.06 -20.77
C LEU A 89 -15.01 0.03 -21.42
N SER A 90 -15.03 -0.09 -22.75
CA SER A 90 -14.17 -1.04 -23.48
C SER A 90 -12.79 -0.47 -23.82
N ASN A 91 -12.67 0.86 -23.91
CA ASN A 91 -11.47 1.56 -24.38
C ASN A 91 -10.84 2.49 -23.36
N CYS A 92 -11.56 2.88 -22.32
CA CYS A 92 -11.15 3.88 -21.34
C CYS A 92 -11.40 3.38 -19.92
N GLN A 93 -10.95 2.15 -19.63
CA GLN A 93 -11.27 1.44 -18.39
C GLN A 93 -10.71 2.17 -17.17
N LEU A 94 -9.47 2.68 -17.29
CA LEU A 94 -8.81 3.44 -16.24
C LEU A 94 -9.51 4.79 -16.04
N SER A 95 -9.75 5.52 -17.14
CA SER A 95 -10.42 6.83 -17.08
C SER A 95 -11.87 6.76 -16.58
N CYS A 96 -12.60 5.70 -16.90
CA CYS A 96 -13.95 5.46 -16.40
C CYS A 96 -13.99 4.72 -15.06
N ARG A 97 -12.84 4.34 -14.50
CA ARG A 97 -12.71 3.64 -13.22
C ARG A 97 -13.49 2.31 -13.16
N VAL A 98 -13.43 1.56 -14.25
CA VAL A 98 -14.06 0.22 -14.37
C VAL A 98 -13.04 -0.88 -14.51
N CYS A 99 -11.87 -0.68 -13.90
CA CYS A 99 -10.85 -1.70 -13.83
C CYS A 99 -11.39 -2.94 -13.09
N ASN A 100 -11.39 -4.08 -13.75
CA ASN A 100 -11.72 -5.36 -13.11
C ASN A 100 -10.50 -5.79 -12.30
N THR A 101 -10.57 -5.68 -10.98
CA THR A 101 -9.54 -6.16 -10.05
C THR A 101 -9.78 -7.61 -9.60
N ASP A 102 -10.55 -8.40 -10.36
CA ASP A 102 -10.95 -9.77 -10.00
C ASP A 102 -9.88 -10.85 -10.28
N SER A 103 -8.60 -10.50 -10.41
CA SER A 103 -7.55 -11.51 -10.64
C SER A 103 -6.19 -11.14 -10.07
N VAL A 104 -6.15 -10.61 -8.85
CA VAL A 104 -5.07 -11.05 -7.95
C VAL A 104 -5.58 -12.33 -7.32
N VAL A 105 -5.05 -13.46 -7.78
CA VAL A 105 -5.12 -14.73 -7.07
C VAL A 105 -4.34 -14.57 -5.76
N THR A 106 -4.90 -13.84 -4.80
CA THR A 106 -4.89 -14.32 -3.44
C THR A 106 -6.01 -15.33 -3.41
N ALA A 107 -5.64 -16.61 -3.52
CA ALA A 107 -6.41 -17.65 -2.89
C ALA A 107 -6.68 -17.17 -1.45
N ALA A 108 -7.88 -16.64 -1.22
CA ALA A 108 -8.42 -16.56 0.12
C ALA A 108 -8.25 -17.98 0.68
N PRO A 109 -7.56 -18.17 1.82
CA PRO A 109 -7.57 -19.47 2.44
C PRO A 109 -9.04 -19.79 2.67
N LYS A 110 -9.55 -20.83 2.01
CA LYS A 110 -10.86 -21.39 2.30
C LYS A 110 -10.87 -21.57 3.81
N GLN A 111 -11.62 -20.72 4.51
CA GLN A 111 -11.91 -20.89 5.92
C GLN A 111 -12.70 -22.19 5.99
N ASN A 112 -11.98 -23.29 6.11
CA ASN A 112 -12.53 -24.57 6.49
C ASN A 112 -13.15 -24.29 7.86
N SER A 113 -14.48 -24.28 7.89
CA SER A 113 -15.28 -24.14 9.10
C SER A 113 -15.00 -25.33 10.00
N ARG A 114 -13.86 -25.29 10.72
CA ARG A 114 -13.64 -26.13 11.88
C ARG A 114 -14.64 -25.70 12.92
N LYS A 115 -15.76 -26.44 12.93
CA LYS A 115 -16.80 -26.40 13.94
C LYS A 115 -16.14 -26.39 15.31
N PHE A 116 -16.20 -25.26 15.99
CA PHE A 116 -15.84 -25.14 17.40
C PHE A 116 -16.85 -25.99 18.16
N GLN A 117 -16.47 -27.22 18.51
CA GLN A 117 -17.23 -28.00 19.48
C GLN A 117 -17.02 -27.33 20.84
N GLY A 118 -18.07 -26.67 21.31
CA GLY A 118 -18.08 -26.03 22.62
C GLY A 118 -17.78 -27.05 23.71
N PHE A 119 -16.78 -26.76 24.54
CA PHE A 119 -16.61 -27.44 25.80
C PHE A 119 -17.65 -26.88 26.79
N SER A 120 -18.80 -27.54 26.86
CA SER A 120 -19.68 -27.44 28.03
C SER A 120 -19.13 -28.38 29.10
N GLY A 121 -18.60 -27.83 30.19
CA GLY A 121 -18.18 -28.64 31.34
C GLY A 121 -17.23 -27.92 32.30
N ILE A 122 -17.80 -27.44 33.41
CA ILE A 122 -17.05 -27.04 34.61
C ILE A 122 -16.38 -28.30 35.19
N ARG A 123 -15.05 -28.31 35.32
CA ARG A 123 -14.32 -29.33 36.11
C ARG A 123 -13.48 -28.66 37.19
N ILE A 124 -13.93 -28.84 38.43
CA ILE A 124 -13.28 -28.44 39.69
C ILE A 124 -12.18 -29.47 40.05
N GLY A 125 -10.99 -29.00 40.44
CA GLY A 125 -9.88 -29.77 41.04
C GLY A 125 -8.96 -30.48 40.02
N VAL A 126 -7.62 -30.46 40.08
CA VAL A 126 -6.65 -30.25 41.17
C VAL A 126 -5.30 -29.81 40.55
N ILE A 127 -4.56 -28.91 41.22
CA ILE A 127 -3.25 -28.40 40.77
C ILE A 127 -2.21 -29.52 40.90
N ARG A 128 -1.65 -30.00 39.79
CA ARG A 128 -0.44 -30.85 39.82
C ARG A 128 0.80 -29.99 39.53
N VAL A 129 1.54 -29.69 40.59
CA VAL A 129 2.89 -29.11 40.56
C VAL A 129 3.86 -30.18 40.04
N GLN A 130 4.47 -29.98 38.87
CA GLN A 130 5.51 -30.87 38.37
C GLN A 130 6.88 -30.24 38.66
N LEU A 131 7.52 -30.71 39.73
CA LEU A 131 8.89 -30.39 40.11
C LEU A 131 9.85 -30.98 39.06
N ASN A 132 10.64 -30.15 38.39
CA ASN A 132 11.50 -30.55 37.27
C ASN A 132 12.97 -30.53 37.72
N VAL A 133 13.45 -31.65 38.28
CA VAL A 133 14.86 -31.79 38.73
C VAL A 133 15.70 -32.25 37.53
N LYS A 134 16.40 -31.31 36.88
CA LYS A 134 17.44 -31.60 35.88
C LYS A 134 18.74 -32.00 36.59
N LEU A 135 19.09 -33.28 36.49
CA LEU A 135 20.39 -33.82 36.90
C LEU A 135 21.45 -33.33 35.91
N ILE A 136 22.38 -32.47 36.37
CA ILE A 136 23.55 -32.04 35.61
C ILE A 136 24.68 -33.02 35.94
N SER A 137 25.18 -33.72 34.92
CA SER A 137 26.44 -34.45 34.96
C SER A 137 27.46 -33.66 34.14
N VAL A 138 28.45 -33.06 34.80
CA VAL A 138 29.69 -32.61 34.17
C VAL A 138 30.83 -33.00 35.12
N LEU A 139 31.85 -33.60 34.52
CA LEU A 139 33.13 -34.05 35.09
C LEU A 139 33.87 -32.94 35.86
#